data_AF-A0A1W9TQG5-F1
#
_entry.id   AF-A0A1W9TQG5-F1
#
_cell.length_a   1.000
_cell.length_b   1.000
_cell.length_c   1.000
_cell.angle_alpha   90.00
_cell.angle_beta   90.00
_cell.angle_gamma   90.00
#
_symmetry.space_group_name_H-M   'P 1'
#
loop_
_entity.id
_entity.type
_entity.pdbx_description
1 polymer ?
#
loop_
_entity_poly.entity_id
_entity_poly.type
_entity_poly.pdbx_seq_one_letter_code
_entity_poly.pdbx_strand_id
1 'polypeptide(L)'
;MARFYRESGALVFFEPNNLKHSEKLEEAIRLCHVLKYAGAETKKDIAEDNTDEFIKRIKSYCPPLVIKTLGKYGLLYRFAGDTKWKYQKGVKPDEIFDSCGAGDWCTASFIFYINELAQQNNLKLLDILKHNEFIRQSFSFAQILASISLRFVGARGLSNSMTKEDLFKNYQSYFNGSCETIFFTGRSKQKSKRMEVYNTKIKHKSAGCSTCLLNDKS
;
A
#
# COMPACT_ATOMS: atom_id res chain seq x y z
N MET A 1 8.43 -9.30 -20.10
CA MET A 1 7.22 -9.40 -19.24
C MET A 1 6.57 -8.04 -19.00
N ALA A 2 7.25 -7.07 -18.35
CA ALA A 2 6.63 -5.76 -18.04
C ALA A 2 6.09 -5.02 -19.28
N ARG A 3 6.86 -5.01 -20.38
CA ARG A 3 6.45 -4.44 -21.68
C ARG A 3 5.12 -5.00 -22.18
N PHE A 4 5.01 -6.33 -22.23
CA PHE A 4 3.80 -7.03 -22.66
C PHE A 4 2.56 -6.63 -21.84
N TYR A 5 2.67 -6.63 -20.51
CA TYR A 5 1.55 -6.23 -19.64
C TYR A 5 1.18 -4.76 -19.79
N ARG A 6 2.18 -3.88 -19.92
CA ARG A 6 1.96 -2.45 -20.18
C ARG A 6 1.19 -2.23 -21.48
N GLU A 7 1.64 -2.87 -22.57
CA GLU A 7 1.00 -2.79 -23.90
C GLU A 7 -0.41 -3.38 -23.90
N SER A 8 -0.68 -4.35 -23.02
CA SER A 8 -2.01 -4.93 -22.80
C SER A 8 -2.93 -4.07 -21.90
N GLY A 9 -2.49 -2.88 -21.49
CA GLY A 9 -3.28 -1.95 -20.68
C GLY A 9 -3.26 -2.24 -19.17
N ALA A 10 -2.41 -3.16 -18.69
CA ALA A 10 -2.29 -3.44 -17.27
C ALA A 10 -1.53 -2.34 -16.52
N LEU A 11 -1.88 -2.14 -15.24
CA LEU A 11 -1.07 -1.36 -14.32
C LEU A 11 0.26 -2.08 -14.07
N VAL A 12 1.36 -1.35 -14.10
CA VAL A 12 2.70 -1.89 -13.87
C VAL A 12 3.28 -1.20 -12.64
N PHE A 13 3.33 -1.92 -11.54
CA PHE A 13 3.90 -1.49 -10.28
C PHE A 13 5.29 -2.10 -10.14
N PHE A 14 6.30 -1.30 -9.86
CA PHE A 14 7.68 -1.77 -9.77
C PHE A 14 8.32 -1.39 -8.44
N GLU A 15 8.94 -2.38 -7.79
CA GLU A 15 9.68 -2.24 -6.55
C GLU A 15 11.08 -2.83 -6.71
N PRO A 16 12.11 -1.99 -6.92
CA PRO A 16 13.47 -2.48 -6.95
C PRO A 16 13.96 -2.82 -5.53
N ASN A 17 14.62 -3.96 -5.40
CA ASN A 17 15.28 -4.37 -4.14
C ASN A 17 16.43 -3.42 -3.74
N ASN A 18 17.04 -2.74 -4.70
CA ASN A 18 18.05 -1.72 -4.48
C ASN A 18 18.09 -0.72 -5.64
N LEU A 19 18.68 0.44 -5.40
CA LEU A 19 18.73 1.55 -6.36
C LEU A 19 20.07 1.65 -7.10
N LYS A 20 20.91 0.60 -7.06
CA LYS A 20 22.18 0.59 -7.79
C LYS A 20 21.89 0.66 -9.29
N HIS A 21 22.59 1.56 -9.98
CA HIS A 21 22.37 1.78 -11.41
C HIS A 21 22.66 0.49 -12.20
N SER A 22 21.75 0.17 -13.11
CA SER A 22 21.89 -0.86 -14.12
C SER A 22 20.91 -0.57 -15.25
N GLU A 23 21.22 -0.98 -16.47
CA GLU A 23 20.33 -0.83 -17.62
C GLU A 23 18.96 -1.48 -17.37
N LYS A 24 18.94 -2.63 -16.70
CA LYS A 24 17.70 -3.34 -16.32
C LYS A 24 16.84 -2.53 -15.35
N LEU A 25 17.45 -1.84 -14.38
CA LEU A 25 16.72 -0.97 -13.46
C LEU A 25 16.07 0.17 -14.22
N GLU A 26 16.81 0.81 -15.12
CA GLU A 26 16.28 1.93 -15.90
C GLU A 26 15.18 1.52 -16.87
N GLU A 27 15.34 0.39 -17.55
CA GLU A 27 14.29 -0.16 -18.40
C GLU A 27 13.03 -0.47 -17.59
N ALA A 28 13.16 -1.09 -16.41
CA ALA A 28 12.02 -1.40 -15.56
C ALA A 28 11.29 -0.12 -15.09
N ILE A 29 12.03 0.93 -14.75
CA ILE A 29 11.46 2.23 -14.37
C ILE A 29 10.73 2.87 -15.56
N ARG A 30 11.31 2.86 -16.76
CA ARG A 30 10.66 3.37 -17.98
C ARG A 30 9.36 2.66 -18.30
N LEU A 31 9.26 1.38 -17.96
CA LEU A 31 8.10 0.54 -18.24
C LEU A 31 7.04 0.58 -17.13
N CYS A 32 7.33 1.10 -15.94
CA CYS A 32 6.35 1.12 -14.86
C CYS A 32 5.41 2.35 -14.91
N HIS A 33 4.27 2.21 -14.27
CA HIS A 33 3.31 3.29 -14.01
C HIS A 33 3.50 3.83 -12.59
N VAL A 34 3.84 2.93 -11.66
CA VAL A 34 4.11 3.25 -10.27
C VAL A 34 5.47 2.67 -9.90
N LEU A 35 6.35 3.51 -9.36
CA LEU A 35 7.61 3.11 -8.75
C LEU A 35 7.52 3.29 -7.26
N LYS A 36 7.81 2.25 -6.49
CA LYS A 36 7.95 2.34 -5.04
C LYS A 36 9.34 1.88 -4.60
N TYR A 37 9.97 2.62 -3.70
CA TYR A 37 11.25 2.24 -3.10
C TYR A 37 11.33 2.68 -1.64
N ALA A 38 12.24 2.05 -0.90
CA ALA A 38 12.51 2.42 0.49
C ALA A 38 13.47 3.62 0.57
N GLY A 39 13.07 4.65 1.30
CA GLY A 39 13.92 5.76 1.72
C GLY A 39 14.59 5.50 3.06
N ALA A 40 15.38 6.46 3.55
CA ALA A 40 15.93 6.37 4.90
C ALA A 40 14.83 6.65 5.92
N GLU A 41 14.77 5.87 7.00
CA GLU A 41 13.80 6.08 8.07
C GLU A 41 14.22 7.23 9.00
N THR A 42 14.30 8.45 8.47
CA THR A 42 14.69 9.65 9.22
C THR A 42 13.71 10.79 9.00
N LYS A 43 13.60 11.69 9.99
CA LYS A 43 12.82 12.93 9.84
C LYS A 43 13.43 13.89 8.82
N LYS A 44 14.73 13.77 8.52
CA LYS A 44 15.43 14.63 7.55
C LYS A 44 14.91 14.38 6.13
N ASP A 45 14.63 13.13 5.77
CA ASP A 45 14.06 12.77 4.47
C ASP A 45 12.71 13.45 4.20
N ILE A 46 11.94 13.80 5.23
CA ILE A 46 10.66 14.52 5.09
C ILE A 46 10.89 16.00 4.76
N ALA A 47 11.99 16.59 5.25
CA ALA A 47 12.28 18.02 5.14
C ALA A 47 13.07 18.39 3.88
N GLU A 48 13.84 17.45 3.32
CA GLU A 48 14.73 17.70 2.18
C GLU A 48 14.11 17.22 0.86
N ASP A 49 13.33 18.11 0.26
CA ASP A 49 12.48 17.81 -0.90
C ASP A 49 13.26 17.67 -2.23
N ASN A 50 14.46 18.25 -2.31
CA ASN A 50 15.22 18.43 -3.57
C ASN A 50 16.60 17.72 -3.62
N THR A 51 16.97 16.95 -2.60
CA THR A 51 18.29 16.29 -2.51
C THR A 51 18.28 14.82 -2.92
N ASP A 52 17.14 14.27 -3.34
CA ASP A 52 17.04 12.87 -3.74
C ASP A 52 17.76 12.61 -5.09
N GLU A 53 19.04 12.21 -5.00
CA GLU A 53 19.89 11.91 -6.16
C GLU A 53 19.32 10.83 -7.07
N PHE A 54 18.57 9.87 -6.52
CA PHE A 54 17.91 8.85 -7.33
C PHE A 54 16.83 9.47 -8.21
N ILE A 55 16.02 10.38 -7.67
CA ILE A 55 15.02 11.10 -8.47
C ILE A 55 15.67 12.00 -9.53
N LYS A 56 16.77 12.69 -9.18
CA LYS A 56 17.51 13.51 -10.16
C LYS A 56 17.98 12.65 -11.33
N ARG A 57 18.50 11.45 -11.06
CA ARG A 57 18.95 10.49 -12.08
C ARG A 57 17.84 10.08 -13.03
N ILE A 58 16.64 9.78 -12.52
CA ILE A 58 15.53 9.27 -13.34
C ILE A 58 14.62 10.36 -13.92
N LYS A 59 14.96 11.65 -13.75
CA LYS A 59 14.09 12.79 -14.07
C LYS A 59 13.54 12.76 -15.50
N SER A 60 14.34 12.33 -16.48
CA SER A 60 13.94 12.30 -17.91
C SER A 60 13.02 11.12 -18.27
N TYR A 61 12.80 10.17 -17.37
CA TYR A 61 11.94 9.00 -17.56
C TYR A 61 11.19 8.65 -16.27
N CYS A 62 10.79 9.67 -15.52
CA CYS A 62 10.11 9.51 -14.25
C CYS A 62 8.71 8.88 -14.46
N PRO A 63 8.35 7.82 -13.72
CA PRO A 63 7.03 7.20 -13.80
C PRO A 63 5.92 8.17 -13.39
N PRO A 64 4.66 7.93 -13.84
CA PRO A 64 3.49 8.70 -13.44
C PRO A 64 3.34 8.93 -11.94
N LEU A 65 3.64 7.91 -11.12
CA LEU A 65 3.63 8.00 -9.66
C LEU A 65 4.91 7.39 -9.09
N VAL A 66 5.56 8.12 -8.19
CA VAL A 66 6.71 7.64 -7.42
C VAL A 66 6.39 7.70 -5.93
N ILE A 67 6.69 6.62 -5.22
CA ILE A 67 6.45 6.41 -3.79
C ILE A 67 7.78 6.11 -3.11
N LYS A 68 8.10 6.86 -2.06
CA LYS A 68 9.25 6.62 -1.19
C LYS A 68 8.75 6.31 0.22
N THR A 69 8.87 5.06 0.66
CA THR A 69 8.44 4.67 2.02
C THR A 69 9.50 5.02 3.05
N LEU A 70 9.08 5.53 4.21
CA LEU A 70 9.95 6.02 5.29
C LEU A 70 9.71 5.24 6.61
N GLY A 71 9.34 3.96 6.50
CA GLY A 71 9.02 3.11 7.65
C GLY A 71 7.95 3.73 8.56
N LYS A 72 8.25 3.84 9.86
CA LYS A 72 7.34 4.40 10.88
C LYS A 72 6.92 5.85 10.64
N TYR A 73 7.64 6.58 9.78
CA TYR A 73 7.31 7.97 9.46
C TYR A 73 6.25 8.09 8.36
N GLY A 74 5.95 7.01 7.64
CA GLY A 74 4.96 7.01 6.56
C GLY A 74 5.61 6.97 5.19
N LEU A 75 5.21 7.86 4.29
CA LEU A 75 5.74 7.90 2.94
C LEU A 75 5.75 9.31 2.35
N LEU A 76 6.59 9.46 1.34
CA LEU A 76 6.56 10.57 0.40
C LEU A 76 6.07 10.05 -0.94
N TYR A 77 5.33 10.87 -1.67
CA TYR A 77 4.91 10.54 -3.02
C TYR A 77 4.94 11.76 -3.93
N ARG A 78 5.11 11.55 -5.23
CA ARG A 78 5.08 12.61 -6.24
C ARG A 78 4.56 12.07 -7.56
N PHE A 79 3.91 12.93 -8.32
CA PHE A 79 3.52 12.63 -9.69
C PHE A 79 4.63 13.05 -10.66
N ALA A 80 4.60 12.49 -11.87
CA ALA A 80 5.44 12.98 -12.96
C ALA A 80 5.19 14.49 -13.17
N GLY A 81 6.27 15.26 -13.26
CA GLY A 81 6.21 16.72 -13.41
C GLY A 81 6.14 17.50 -12.09
N ASP A 82 5.76 16.89 -10.98
CA ASP A 82 5.84 17.55 -9.67
C ASP A 82 7.29 17.92 -9.38
N THR A 83 7.53 19.09 -8.78
CA THR A 83 8.85 19.50 -8.30
C THR A 83 9.08 19.12 -6.83
N LYS A 84 8.01 18.86 -6.09
CA LYS A 84 7.99 18.62 -4.65
C LYS A 84 7.35 17.28 -4.31
N TRP A 85 7.87 16.62 -3.28
CA TRP A 85 7.24 15.49 -2.63
C TRP A 85 6.05 15.95 -1.80
N LYS A 86 5.02 15.12 -1.82
CA LYS A 86 3.88 15.19 -0.93
C LYS A 86 4.10 14.20 0.20
N TYR A 87 3.94 14.64 1.44
CA TYR A 87 4.10 13.79 2.60
C TYR A 87 2.77 13.23 3.08
N GLN A 88 2.76 11.92 3.34
CA GLN A 88 1.67 11.26 4.04
C GLN A 88 2.19 10.55 5.29
N LYS A 89 1.73 11.06 6.44
CA LYS A 89 2.10 10.58 7.76
C LYS A 89 1.79 9.09 7.93
N GLY A 90 2.73 8.37 8.53
CA GLY A 90 2.56 6.96 8.84
C GLY A 90 1.50 6.68 9.91
N VAL A 91 0.88 5.51 9.81
CA VAL A 91 -0.01 4.98 10.84
C VAL A 91 0.85 4.39 11.96
N LYS A 92 0.56 4.78 13.19
CA LYS A 92 1.24 4.20 14.35
C LYS A 92 0.51 2.92 14.76
N PRO A 93 1.16 1.75 14.69
CA PRO A 93 0.61 0.54 15.27
C PRO A 93 0.58 0.65 16.80
N ASP A 94 -0.39 -0.01 17.42
CA ASP A 94 -0.44 -0.13 18.89
C ASP A 94 0.60 -1.14 19.39
N GLU A 95 0.84 -2.20 18.62
CA GLU A 95 1.79 -3.27 18.91
C GLU A 95 2.61 -3.61 17.67
N ILE A 96 3.92 -3.85 17.87
CA ILE A 96 4.84 -4.27 16.82
C ILE A 96 5.52 -5.55 17.28
N PHE A 97 5.29 -6.65 16.56
CA PHE A 97 5.97 -7.93 16.78
C PHE A 97 7.05 -8.17 15.71
N ASP A 98 6.76 -7.88 14.44
CA ASP A 98 7.70 -8.05 13.33
C ASP A 98 7.39 -7.04 12.21
N SER A 99 8.41 -6.50 11.55
CA SER A 99 8.26 -5.60 10.40
C SER A 99 8.45 -6.28 9.04
N CYS A 100 8.80 -7.58 9.04
CA CYS A 100 8.99 -8.37 7.84
C CYS A 100 7.72 -8.35 6.97
N GLY A 101 7.89 -7.98 5.69
CA GLY A 101 6.79 -7.93 4.71
C GLY A 101 5.83 -6.74 4.84
N ALA A 102 6.04 -5.79 5.77
CA ALA A 102 5.19 -4.60 5.87
C ALA A 102 5.19 -3.77 4.57
N GLY A 103 6.33 -3.73 3.88
CA GLY A 103 6.46 -3.14 2.55
C GLY A 103 5.56 -3.82 1.51
N ASP A 104 5.54 -5.15 1.49
CA ASP A 104 4.71 -5.93 0.56
C ASP A 104 3.22 -5.76 0.87
N TRP A 105 2.84 -5.75 2.15
CA TRP A 105 1.47 -5.45 2.58
C TRP A 105 1.02 -4.06 2.15
N CYS A 106 1.90 -3.05 2.27
CA CYS A 106 1.62 -1.72 1.77
C CYS A 106 1.35 -1.73 0.25
N THR A 107 2.15 -2.46 -0.52
CA THR A 107 1.97 -2.53 -1.98
C THR A 107 0.70 -3.26 -2.38
N ALA A 108 0.50 -4.48 -1.88
CA ALA A 108 -0.65 -5.30 -2.23
C ALA A 108 -1.95 -4.58 -1.88
N SER A 109 -1.99 -3.92 -0.71
CA SER A 109 -3.15 -3.15 -0.25
C SER A 109 -3.38 -1.89 -1.09
N PHE A 110 -2.31 -1.20 -1.49
CA PHE A 110 -2.43 -0.05 -2.39
C PHE A 110 -3.01 -0.45 -3.74
N ILE A 111 -2.48 -1.50 -4.38
CA ILE A 111 -2.94 -2.00 -5.68
C ILE A 111 -4.38 -2.48 -5.59
N PHE A 112 -4.75 -3.18 -4.52
CA PHE A 112 -6.12 -3.61 -4.28
C PHE A 112 -7.07 -2.40 -4.18
N TYR A 113 -6.77 -1.45 -3.29
CA TYR A 113 -7.69 -0.37 -3.00
C TYR A 113 -7.82 0.64 -4.13
N ILE A 114 -6.73 0.91 -4.86
CA ILE A 114 -6.78 1.79 -6.01
C ILE A 114 -7.63 1.18 -7.14
N ASN A 115 -7.62 -0.15 -7.29
CA ASN A 115 -8.51 -0.84 -8.21
C ASN A 115 -9.98 -0.77 -7.77
N GLU A 116 -10.26 -0.98 -6.47
CA GLU A 116 -11.61 -0.82 -5.93
C GLU A 116 -12.17 0.59 -6.18
N LEU A 117 -11.37 1.63 -5.89
CA LEU A 117 -11.77 3.02 -6.16
C LEU A 117 -12.01 3.25 -7.66
N ALA A 118 -11.20 2.66 -8.54
CA ALA A 118 -11.36 2.82 -9.99
C ALA A 118 -12.71 2.24 -10.45
N GLN A 119 -13.04 1.03 -9.99
CA GLN A 119 -14.29 0.35 -10.31
C GLN A 119 -15.51 1.13 -9.78
N GLN A 120 -15.46 1.59 -8.53
CA GLN A 120 -16.55 2.34 -7.91
C GLN A 120 -16.84 3.68 -8.58
N ASN A 121 -15.83 4.31 -9.17
CA ASN A 121 -15.95 5.59 -9.85
C ASN A 121 -16.06 5.44 -11.38
N ASN A 122 -16.20 4.21 -11.90
CA ASN A 122 -16.25 3.92 -13.34
C ASN A 122 -15.07 4.52 -14.12
N LEU A 123 -13.87 4.46 -13.53
CA LEU A 123 -12.61 4.93 -14.12
C LEU A 123 -11.77 3.74 -14.58
N LYS A 124 -10.98 3.93 -15.64
CA LYS A 124 -9.91 2.99 -15.96
C LYS A 124 -8.84 3.05 -14.86
N LEU A 125 -8.22 1.90 -14.58
CA LEU A 125 -7.20 1.80 -13.53
C LEU A 125 -6.02 2.77 -13.72
N LEU A 126 -5.65 3.10 -14.96
CA LEU A 126 -4.57 4.08 -15.20
C LEU A 126 -5.03 5.52 -15.03
N ASP A 127 -6.31 5.82 -15.28
CA ASP A 127 -6.85 7.18 -15.15
C ASP A 127 -6.95 7.60 -13.69
N ILE A 128 -7.19 6.65 -12.78
CA ILE A 128 -7.25 6.94 -11.34
C ILE A 128 -5.93 7.53 -10.79
N LEU A 129 -4.78 7.22 -11.42
CA LEU A 129 -3.47 7.75 -11.01
C LEU A 129 -3.39 9.28 -11.16
N LYS A 130 -4.30 9.90 -11.90
CA LYS A 130 -4.38 11.35 -12.07
C LYS A 130 -5.09 12.05 -10.89
N HIS A 131 -5.72 11.29 -9.99
CA HIS A 131 -6.54 11.83 -8.92
C HIS A 131 -5.83 11.73 -7.55
N ASN A 132 -5.26 12.85 -7.10
CA ASN A 132 -4.51 12.92 -5.84
C ASN A 132 -5.30 12.40 -4.63
N GLU A 133 -6.61 12.68 -4.54
CA GLU A 133 -7.43 12.23 -3.41
C GLU A 133 -7.57 10.70 -3.36
N PHE A 134 -7.74 10.04 -4.51
CA PHE A 134 -7.78 8.56 -4.55
C PHE A 134 -6.44 7.93 -4.22
N ILE A 135 -5.35 8.58 -4.62
CA ILE A 135 -3.99 8.16 -4.25
C ILE A 135 -3.79 8.27 -2.73
N ARG A 136 -4.18 9.38 -2.11
CA ARG A 136 -4.10 9.56 -0.65
C ARG A 136 -4.95 8.55 0.12
N GLN A 137 -6.18 8.31 -0.33
CA GLN A 137 -7.05 7.28 0.26
C GLN A 137 -6.42 5.88 0.15
N SER A 138 -5.83 5.55 -1.01
CA SER A 138 -5.13 4.28 -1.22
C SER A 138 -3.90 4.14 -0.32
N PHE A 139 -3.15 5.21 -0.09
CA PHE A 139 -2.07 5.19 0.88
C PHE A 139 -2.57 5.01 2.31
N SER A 140 -3.66 5.66 2.71
CA SER A 140 -4.22 5.49 4.05
C SER A 140 -4.63 4.04 4.29
N PHE A 141 -5.34 3.45 3.32
CA PHE A 141 -5.70 2.03 3.37
C PHE A 141 -4.46 1.13 3.46
N ALA A 142 -3.48 1.36 2.59
CA ALA A 142 -2.24 0.59 2.54
C ALA A 142 -1.41 0.68 3.82
N GLN A 143 -1.27 1.87 4.40
CA GLN A 143 -0.52 2.08 5.63
C GLN A 143 -1.22 1.45 6.83
N ILE A 144 -2.57 1.45 6.88
CA ILE A 144 -3.33 0.77 7.93
C ILE A 144 -3.12 -0.74 7.84
N LEU A 145 -3.24 -1.35 6.65
CA LEU A 145 -3.05 -2.80 6.51
C LEU A 145 -1.60 -3.22 6.76
N ALA A 146 -0.63 -2.42 6.30
CA ALA A 146 0.77 -2.61 6.66
C ALA A 146 0.97 -2.55 8.18
N SER A 147 0.34 -1.58 8.87
CA SER A 147 0.39 -1.45 10.33
C SER A 147 -0.23 -2.67 11.04
N ILE A 148 -1.35 -3.19 10.56
CA ILE A 148 -1.98 -4.40 11.11
C ILE A 148 -1.05 -5.62 10.92
N SER A 149 -0.35 -5.71 9.78
CA SER A 149 0.57 -6.82 9.51
C SER A 149 1.70 -6.92 10.53
N LEU A 150 2.09 -5.80 11.15
CA LEU A 150 3.16 -5.74 12.14
C LEU A 150 2.88 -6.53 13.43
N ARG A 151 1.62 -6.90 13.65
CA ARG A 151 1.16 -7.66 14.83
C ARG A 151 1.35 -9.18 14.66
N PHE A 152 2.00 -9.62 13.58
CA PHE A 152 2.20 -11.02 13.25
C PHE A 152 3.63 -11.27 12.81
N VAL A 153 4.16 -12.46 13.12
CA VAL A 153 5.52 -12.84 12.75
C VAL A 153 5.60 -13.24 11.27
N GLY A 154 6.59 -12.70 10.57
CA GLY A 154 6.90 -12.96 9.17
C GLY A 154 5.96 -12.28 8.17
N ALA A 155 6.41 -12.18 6.92
CA ALA A 155 5.69 -11.49 5.84
C ALA A 155 4.26 -12.02 5.57
N ARG A 156 4.01 -13.30 5.87
CA ARG A 156 2.70 -13.97 5.72
C ARG A 156 1.96 -14.18 7.05
N GLY A 157 2.47 -13.61 8.14
CA GLY A 157 1.89 -13.79 9.47
C GLY A 157 0.42 -13.37 9.51
N LEU A 158 0.11 -12.19 8.97
CA LEU A 158 -1.26 -11.69 8.86
C LEU A 158 -2.12 -12.63 8.00
N SER A 159 -1.61 -13.06 6.84
CA SER A 159 -2.41 -13.86 5.91
C SER A 159 -2.78 -15.23 6.45
N ASN A 160 -1.94 -15.76 7.34
CA ASN A 160 -2.14 -17.07 7.97
C ASN A 160 -3.03 -16.97 9.22
N SER A 161 -3.23 -15.77 9.77
CA SER A 161 -3.85 -15.58 11.09
C SER A 161 -5.22 -14.91 11.05
N MET A 162 -5.56 -14.19 9.98
CA MET A 162 -6.84 -13.48 9.84
C MET A 162 -7.57 -13.84 8.56
N THR A 163 -8.91 -13.87 8.64
CA THR A 163 -9.79 -13.89 7.46
C THR A 163 -9.85 -12.50 6.81
N LYS A 164 -10.37 -12.42 5.58
CA LYS A 164 -10.61 -11.14 4.91
C LYS A 164 -11.59 -10.28 5.73
N GLU A 165 -12.67 -10.88 6.23
CA GLU A 165 -13.70 -10.21 7.02
C GLU A 165 -13.12 -9.61 8.31
N ASP A 166 -12.26 -10.34 9.02
CA ASP A 166 -11.64 -9.86 10.24
C ASP A 166 -10.62 -8.75 9.97
N LEU A 167 -9.88 -8.84 8.85
CA LEU A 167 -8.99 -7.78 8.40
C LEU A 167 -9.75 -6.48 8.15
N PHE A 168 -10.90 -6.53 7.45
CA PHE A 168 -11.72 -5.34 7.22
C PHE A 168 -12.34 -4.78 8.50
N LYS A 169 -12.73 -5.61 9.47
CA LYS A 169 -13.17 -5.13 10.80
C LYS A 169 -12.05 -4.39 11.55
N ASN A 170 -10.82 -4.93 11.49
CA ASN A 170 -9.65 -4.28 12.10
C ASN A 170 -9.33 -2.95 11.40
N TYR A 171 -9.37 -2.92 10.06
CA TYR A 171 -9.23 -1.69 9.28
C TYR A 171 -10.25 -0.62 9.71
N GLN A 172 -11.53 -0.98 9.79
CA GLN A 172 -12.59 -0.05 10.22
C GLN A 172 -12.36 0.47 11.64
N SER A 173 -11.83 -0.36 12.53
CA SER A 173 -11.50 0.04 13.91
C SER A 173 -10.35 1.04 13.94
N TYR A 174 -9.28 0.79 13.16
CA TYR A 174 -8.17 1.73 13.00
C TYR A 174 -8.62 3.05 12.38
N PHE A 175 -9.42 2.97 11.31
CA PHE A 175 -9.95 4.14 10.62
C PHE A 175 -10.81 4.98 11.59
N ASN A 176 -11.79 4.37 12.25
CA ASN A 176 -12.68 5.07 13.19
C ASN A 176 -11.96 5.58 14.44
N GLY A 177 -10.92 4.88 14.92
CA GLY A 177 -10.09 5.31 16.06
C GLY A 177 -9.06 6.39 15.71
N SER A 178 -8.80 6.62 14.41
CA SER A 178 -7.93 7.69 13.89
C SER A 178 -8.72 8.78 13.13
N CYS A 179 -10.05 8.69 13.13
CA CYS A 179 -10.89 9.46 12.21
C CYS A 179 -11.17 10.89 12.66
N GLU A 180 -10.75 11.83 11.81
CA GLU A 180 -11.76 12.53 11.02
C GLU A 180 -12.19 11.63 9.82
N THR A 181 -13.50 11.52 9.65
CA THR A 181 -14.32 10.55 8.91
C THR A 181 -14.20 10.49 7.38
N ILE A 182 -14.33 9.29 6.79
CA ILE A 182 -15.10 9.02 5.55
C ILE A 182 -15.83 7.65 5.64
N PHE A 183 -17.16 7.69 5.47
CA PHE A 183 -18.05 6.53 5.48
C PHE A 183 -17.89 5.63 4.24
N PHE A 184 -17.89 4.31 4.44
CA PHE A 184 -18.29 3.37 3.40
C PHE A 184 -19.69 2.86 3.71
N THR A 185 -20.68 3.28 2.92
CA THR A 185 -22.06 2.78 2.99
C THR A 185 -22.12 1.38 2.38
N GLY A 186 -22.00 0.36 3.21
CA GLY A 186 -22.29 -1.04 2.87
C GLY A 186 -23.05 -1.71 4.02
N ARG A 187 -24.31 -2.07 3.77
CA ARG A 187 -25.27 -2.65 4.74
C ARG A 187 -24.69 -3.85 5.51
N SER A 188 -24.75 -3.82 6.84
CA SER A 188 -25.50 -4.80 7.67
C SER A 188 -25.25 -4.60 9.18
N LYS A 189 -26.25 -5.00 9.97
CA LYS A 189 -26.40 -4.81 11.41
C LYS A 189 -25.50 -5.76 12.21
N GLN A 190 -24.83 -5.30 13.27
CA GLN A 190 -25.05 -5.71 14.69
C GLN A 190 -23.82 -5.55 15.61
N LYS A 191 -24.10 -4.90 16.75
CA LYS A 191 -23.73 -5.12 18.16
C LYS A 191 -22.29 -5.48 18.55
N SER A 192 -21.74 -4.60 19.40
CA SER A 192 -20.47 -4.71 20.13
C SER A 192 -20.42 -5.87 21.13
N LYS A 193 -19.25 -6.50 21.24
CA LYS A 193 -18.73 -7.05 22.51
C LYS A 193 -17.20 -6.94 22.53
N ARG A 194 -16.67 -6.49 23.67
CA ARG A 194 -15.24 -6.49 24.06
C ARG A 194 -14.60 -7.84 23.69
N MET A 195 -13.40 -7.81 23.10
CA MET A 195 -12.66 -9.03 22.79
C MET A 195 -11.47 -9.18 23.75
N GLU A 196 -11.55 -10.23 24.56
CA GLU A 196 -10.49 -10.77 25.40
C GLU A 196 -9.32 -11.31 24.56
N VAL A 197 -8.16 -11.35 25.19
CA VAL A 197 -6.87 -11.82 24.68
C VAL A 197 -6.99 -13.26 24.17
N TYR A 198 -6.94 -13.45 22.85
CA TYR A 198 -6.92 -14.79 22.25
C TYR A 198 -5.50 -15.32 22.12
N ASN A 199 -5.15 -16.19 23.06
CA ASN A 199 -4.03 -17.10 22.97
C ASN A 199 -4.61 -18.49 22.69
N THR A 200 -4.75 -18.92 21.44
CA THR A 200 -5.13 -20.31 21.12
C THR A 200 -4.67 -20.74 19.73
N LYS A 201 -4.03 -21.91 19.69
CA LYS A 201 -3.69 -22.67 18.48
C LYS A 201 -4.97 -22.96 17.67
N ILE A 202 -5.14 -22.36 16.50
CA ILE A 202 -6.27 -22.65 15.60
C ILE A 202 -5.85 -23.72 14.59
N LYS A 203 -6.60 -24.84 14.61
CA LYS A 203 -6.57 -25.89 13.58
C LYS A 203 -7.17 -25.33 12.28
N HIS A 204 -6.45 -25.49 11.17
CA HIS A 204 -6.93 -25.13 9.83
C HIS A 204 -8.27 -25.80 9.50
N LYS A 205 -9.30 -24.98 9.27
CA LYS A 205 -10.45 -25.32 8.42
C LYS A 205 -10.52 -24.29 7.30
N SER A 206 -10.72 -24.79 6.10
CA SER A 206 -10.70 -24.11 4.80
C SER A 206 -11.73 -22.98 4.69
N ALA A 207 -11.39 -21.80 5.20
CA ALA A 207 -12.01 -20.52 4.85
C ALA A 207 -10.93 -19.65 4.19
N GLY A 208 -11.30 -18.94 3.11
CA GLY A 208 -10.39 -18.33 2.14
C GLY A 208 -9.19 -17.58 2.71
N CYS A 209 -8.08 -17.70 1.99
CA CYS A 209 -6.80 -17.04 2.29
C CYS A 209 -6.97 -15.52 2.24
N SER A 210 -6.53 -14.79 3.26
CA SER A 210 -6.55 -13.32 3.29
C SER A 210 -5.55 -12.66 2.33
N THR A 211 -4.73 -13.45 1.63
CA THR A 211 -3.95 -12.99 0.48
C THR A 211 -4.82 -12.90 -0.80
N CYS A 212 -5.87 -13.72 -0.90
CA CYS A 212 -6.78 -13.73 -2.04
C CYS A 212 -7.86 -12.66 -1.81
N LEU A 213 -7.51 -11.40 -2.02
CA LEU A 213 -8.47 -10.29 -1.96
C LEU A 213 -9.42 -10.26 -3.18
N LEU A 214 -9.04 -10.95 -4.25
CA LEU A 214 -9.87 -11.16 -5.44
C LEU A 214 -10.85 -12.31 -5.17
N ASN A 215 -12.15 -12.06 -5.37
CA ASN A 215 -13.16 -13.10 -5.25
C ASN A 215 -12.93 -14.20 -6.29
N ASP A 216 -13.04 -15.46 -5.87
CA ASP A 216 -13.27 -16.60 -6.75
C ASP A 216 -14.65 -16.45 -7.41
N LYS A 217 -14.73 -15.68 -8.50
CA LYS A 217 -15.86 -15.70 -9.42
C LYS A 217 -15.36 -15.57 -10.85
N SER A 218 -15.15 -16.73 -11.47
CA SER A 218 -15.38 -16.98 -12.89
C SER A 218 -16.81 -16.67 -13.29
#